data_AF-A0A3D0Q787-F1
#
_entry.id   AF-A0A3D0Q787-F1
#
_cell.length_a   1.000
_cell.length_b   1.000
_cell.length_c   1.000
_cell.angle_alpha   90.00
_cell.angle_beta   90.00
_cell.angle_gamma   90.00
#
_symmetry.space_group_name_H-M   'P 1'
#
loop_
_entity.id
_entity.type
_entity.pdbx_description
1 polymer ?
#
loop_
_entity_poly.entity_id
_entity_poly.type
_entity_poly.pdbx_seq_one_letter_code
_entity_poly.pdbx_strand_id
1 'polypeptide(L)'
;MKNGSPPRIAEALLEKVLPGDLREPLLGDLEEEYQQIQINRSKQACQIWYWRQALLTSFHFFNQTQKALIMFAFSVLFFAALTIFAMELSGGSSMFFDVPSLIITLPPALVFTLAVTSPGNVKQAFSCLFSGHVDSLRQVKSSAMVFNVLGNSCLWLGALMTLLGWVAMGSHIEDVAVFGPAFAVSVLTLLYAMGVKLVCYVAAQRIIYLGQGLSPDPD
;
A
#
# COMPACT_ATOMS: atom_id res chain seq x y z
N MET A 1 28.41 27.19 -30.05
CA MET A 1 27.18 26.40 -29.81
C MET A 1 26.89 26.47 -28.31
N LYS A 2 25.78 27.11 -27.89
CA LYS A 2 25.39 27.10 -26.47
C LYS A 2 24.61 25.81 -26.23
N ASN A 3 25.28 24.73 -25.79
CA ASN A 3 24.59 23.52 -25.35
C ASN A 3 23.75 23.85 -24.12
N GLY A 4 22.44 24.01 -24.31
CA GLY A 4 21.50 24.03 -23.20
C GLY A 4 21.16 22.58 -22.93
N SER A 5 21.37 22.10 -21.71
CA SER A 5 20.85 20.79 -21.34
C SER A 5 19.35 20.91 -21.03
N PRO A 6 18.55 19.90 -21.35
CA PRO A 6 17.19 19.79 -20.83
C PRO A 6 17.15 19.93 -19.30
N PRO A 7 16.02 20.39 -18.73
CA PRO A 7 15.86 20.52 -17.29
C PRO A 7 15.81 19.13 -16.63
N ARG A 8 16.92 18.74 -15.99
CA ARG A 8 17.11 17.44 -15.30
C ARG A 8 15.97 17.03 -14.36
N ILE A 9 15.30 17.99 -13.71
CA ILE A 9 14.18 17.70 -12.81
C ILE A 9 12.95 17.21 -13.59
N ALA A 10 12.71 17.78 -14.78
CA ALA A 10 11.60 17.38 -15.63
C ALA A 10 11.84 15.98 -16.23
N GLU A 11 13.09 15.67 -16.59
CA GLU A 11 13.52 14.32 -17.00
C GLU A 11 13.32 13.31 -15.87
N ALA A 12 13.82 13.58 -14.66
CA ALA A 12 13.66 12.68 -13.53
C ALA A 12 12.17 12.43 -13.17
N LEU A 13 11.32 13.44 -13.38
CA LEU A 13 9.87 13.33 -13.21
C LEU A 13 9.25 12.40 -14.27
N LEU A 14 9.58 12.60 -15.54
CA LEU A 14 9.12 11.74 -16.63
C LEU A 14 9.62 10.31 -16.50
N GLU A 15 10.89 10.12 -16.16
CA GLU A 15 11.50 8.81 -15.95
C GLU A 15 10.70 8.01 -14.91
N LYS A 16 10.24 8.66 -13.84
CA LYS A 16 9.44 8.01 -12.78
C LYS A 16 8.00 7.69 -13.20
N VAL A 17 7.41 8.47 -14.10
CA VAL A 17 5.99 8.36 -14.47
C VAL A 17 5.77 7.47 -15.69
N LEU A 18 6.73 7.47 -16.62
CA LEU A 18 6.64 6.73 -17.88
C LEU A 18 6.76 5.21 -17.68
N PRO A 19 5.94 4.42 -18.40
CA PRO A 19 6.13 2.99 -18.55
C PRO A 19 7.53 2.65 -19.08
N GLY A 20 8.10 1.52 -18.66
CA GLY A 20 9.48 1.15 -19.01
C GLY A 20 9.73 1.00 -20.52
N ASP A 21 8.73 0.55 -21.26
CA ASP A 21 8.69 0.39 -22.72
C ASP A 21 8.67 1.73 -23.47
N LEU A 22 8.10 2.78 -22.86
CA LEU A 22 7.98 4.11 -23.46
C LEU A 22 9.05 5.09 -22.98
N ARG A 23 9.78 4.76 -21.92
CA ARG A 23 10.75 5.66 -21.28
C ARG A 23 11.86 6.10 -22.22
N GLU A 24 12.60 5.15 -22.81
CA GLU A 24 13.72 5.48 -23.70
C GLU A 24 13.28 6.20 -24.98
N PRO A 25 12.24 5.74 -25.70
CA PRO A 25 11.75 6.43 -26.89
C PRO A 25 11.27 7.86 -26.61
N LEU A 26 10.42 8.07 -25.60
CA LEU A 26 9.86 9.41 -25.31
C LEU A 26 10.91 10.40 -24.82
N LEU A 27 11.86 9.95 -23.99
CA LEU A 27 12.92 10.83 -23.51
C LEU A 27 13.87 11.22 -24.64
N GLY A 28 14.19 10.28 -25.53
CA GLY A 28 14.97 10.56 -26.75
C GLY A 28 14.28 11.58 -27.66
N ASP A 29 13.01 11.34 -27.99
CA ASP A 29 12.23 12.25 -28.85
C ASP A 29 12.12 13.67 -28.26
N LEU A 30 11.89 13.78 -26.94
CA LEU A 30 11.83 15.07 -26.24
C LEU A 30 13.17 15.80 -26.22
N GLU A 31 14.28 15.08 -26.11
CA GLU A 31 15.63 15.65 -26.17
C GLU A 31 15.93 16.17 -27.59
N GLU A 32 15.60 15.39 -28.62
CA GLU A 32 15.77 15.81 -30.02
C GLU A 32 14.96 17.07 -30.34
N GLU A 33 13.68 17.12 -29.99
CA GLU A 33 12.84 18.31 -30.19
C GLU A 33 13.34 19.51 -29.39
N TYR A 34 13.82 19.31 -28.17
CA TYR A 34 14.41 20.39 -27.36
C TYR A 34 15.62 21.02 -28.07
N GLN A 35 16.50 20.20 -28.65
CA GLN A 35 17.65 20.68 -29.41
C GLN A 35 17.23 21.46 -30.66
N GLN A 36 16.19 20.99 -31.37
CA GLN A 36 15.65 21.71 -32.54
C GLN A 36 15.07 23.09 -32.17
N ILE A 37 14.29 23.17 -31.09
CA ILE A 37 13.67 24.43 -30.64
C ILE A 37 14.74 25.42 -30.18
N GLN A 38 15.86 24.93 -29.62
CA GLN A 38 16.97 25.74 -29.17
C GLN A 38 17.66 26.52 -30.31
N ILE A 39 17.57 26.04 -31.54
CA ILE A 39 18.13 26.73 -32.73
C ILE A 39 17.36 28.03 -33.01
N ASN A 40 16.04 28.03 -32.80
CA ASN A 40 15.13 29.09 -33.24
C ASN A 40 14.55 29.96 -32.11
N ARG A 41 14.74 29.59 -30.83
CA ARG A 41 14.14 30.29 -29.68
C ARG A 41 15.13 30.59 -28.56
N SER A 42 14.71 31.49 -27.67
CA SER A 42 15.47 31.82 -26.45
C SER A 42 15.50 30.63 -25.47
N LYS A 43 16.54 30.57 -24.63
CA LYS A 43 16.74 29.51 -23.63
C LYS A 43 15.53 29.33 -22.69
N GLN A 44 14.91 30.43 -22.26
CA GLN A 44 13.74 30.39 -21.37
C GLN A 44 12.53 29.77 -22.07
N ALA A 45 12.28 30.10 -23.33
CA ALA A 45 11.18 29.52 -24.10
C ALA A 45 11.34 28.00 -24.28
N CYS A 46 12.58 27.52 -24.49
CA CYS A 46 12.88 26.09 -24.58
C CYS A 46 12.61 25.36 -23.26
N GLN A 47 13.04 25.94 -22.13
CA GLN A 47 12.80 25.36 -20.81
C GLN A 47 11.31 25.31 -20.45
N ILE A 48 10.56 26.39 -20.72
CA ILE A 48 9.12 26.43 -20.50
C ILE A 48 8.40 25.40 -21.37
N TRP A 49 8.81 25.26 -22.65
CA TRP A 49 8.25 24.25 -23.55
C TRP A 49 8.49 22.84 -23.00
N TYR A 50 9.71 22.53 -22.57
CA TYR A 50 10.05 21.21 -22.02
C TYR A 50 9.24 20.92 -20.76
N TRP A 51 9.14 21.88 -19.84
CA TRP A 51 8.32 21.73 -18.63
C TRP A 51 6.84 21.52 -18.95
N ARG A 52 6.31 22.24 -19.95
CA ARG A 52 4.92 22.06 -20.38
C ARG A 52 4.69 20.64 -20.91
N GLN A 53 5.58 20.11 -21.74
CA GLN A 53 5.48 18.74 -22.24
C GLN A 53 5.64 17.73 -21.11
N ALA A 54 6.67 17.88 -20.28
CA ALA A 54 6.92 17.00 -19.16
C ALA A 54 5.72 16.90 -18.22
N LEU A 55 5.07 18.04 -17.89
CA LEU A 55 3.89 18.07 -17.04
C LEU A 55 2.65 17.47 -17.73
N LEU A 56 2.41 17.75 -19.02
CA LEU A 56 1.27 17.19 -19.75
C LEU A 56 1.39 15.68 -19.93
N THR A 57 2.55 15.20 -20.37
CA THR A 57 2.85 13.77 -20.53
C THR A 57 2.79 13.08 -19.18
N SER A 58 3.38 13.68 -18.14
CA SER A 58 3.29 13.12 -16.79
C SER A 58 1.85 13.05 -16.32
N PHE A 59 1.02 14.08 -16.51
CA PHE A 59 -0.39 14.02 -16.11
C PHE A 59 -1.15 12.90 -16.82
N HIS A 60 -0.91 12.71 -18.11
CA HIS A 60 -1.53 11.64 -18.90
C HIS A 60 -1.17 10.24 -18.36
N PHE A 61 0.12 9.97 -18.16
CA PHE A 61 0.60 8.65 -17.73
C PHE A 61 0.45 8.43 -16.22
N PHE A 62 0.48 9.48 -15.39
CA PHE A 62 0.24 9.40 -13.96
C PHE A 62 -1.13 8.79 -13.66
N ASN A 63 -2.14 9.11 -14.47
CA ASN A 63 -3.48 8.58 -14.30
C ASN A 63 -3.65 7.12 -14.81
N GLN A 64 -2.67 6.57 -15.54
CA GLN A 64 -2.66 5.17 -15.98
C GLN A 64 -1.83 4.28 -15.05
N THR A 65 -0.61 4.71 -14.67
CA THR A 65 0.32 3.87 -13.88
C THR A 65 0.09 3.99 -12.38
N GLN A 66 -0.22 5.18 -11.86
CA GLN A 66 -0.35 5.42 -10.41
C GLN A 66 -1.78 5.32 -9.89
N LYS A 67 -2.79 5.32 -10.78
CA LYS A 67 -4.21 5.33 -10.37
C LYS A 67 -4.58 4.15 -9.48
N ALA A 68 -4.11 2.94 -9.77
CA ALA A 68 -4.38 1.77 -8.93
C ALA A 68 -3.77 1.89 -7.51
N LEU A 69 -2.63 2.56 -7.38
CA LEU A 69 -2.04 2.88 -6.08
C LEU A 69 -2.81 3.92 -5.32
N ILE A 70 -3.19 4.99 -6.00
CA ILE A 70 -3.98 6.08 -5.42
C ILE A 70 -5.31 5.52 -4.91
N MET A 71 -5.99 4.68 -5.69
CA MET A 71 -7.24 4.05 -5.28
C MET A 71 -7.06 3.12 -4.08
N PHE A 72 -5.97 2.34 -4.04
CA PHE A 72 -5.63 1.53 -2.87
C PHE A 72 -5.40 2.39 -1.62
N ALA A 73 -4.55 3.40 -1.71
CA ALA A 73 -4.25 4.31 -0.61
C ALA A 73 -5.53 5.05 -0.14
N PHE A 74 -6.34 5.54 -1.07
CA PHE A 74 -7.63 6.15 -0.79
C PHE A 74 -8.57 5.19 -0.06
N SER A 75 -8.65 3.92 -0.47
CA SER A 75 -9.49 2.93 0.21
C SER A 75 -9.07 2.66 1.65
N VAL A 76 -7.76 2.58 1.92
CA VAL A 76 -7.21 2.39 3.27
C VAL A 76 -7.46 3.62 4.14
N LEU A 77 -7.23 4.83 3.60
CA LEU A 77 -7.50 6.08 4.30
C LEU A 77 -8.99 6.27 4.58
N PHE A 78 -9.85 5.95 3.62
CA PHE A 78 -11.30 6.04 3.77
C PHE A 78 -11.81 5.05 4.83
N PHE A 79 -11.32 3.82 4.82
CA PHE A 79 -11.61 2.83 5.86
C PHE A 79 -11.18 3.32 7.25
N ALA A 80 -9.96 3.85 7.39
CA ALA A 80 -9.47 4.40 8.65
C ALA A 80 -10.30 5.60 9.12
N ALA A 81 -10.63 6.52 8.22
CA ALA A 81 -11.46 7.69 8.51
C ALA A 81 -12.86 7.31 8.98
N LEU A 82 -13.53 6.36 8.29
CA LEU A 82 -14.83 5.85 8.71
C LEU A 82 -14.78 5.15 10.06
N THR A 83 -13.70 4.41 10.33
CA THR A 83 -13.49 3.73 11.62
C THR A 83 -13.33 4.75 12.74
N ILE A 84 -12.50 5.78 12.56
CA ILE A 84 -12.32 6.86 13.54
C ILE A 84 -13.64 7.62 13.74
N PHE A 85 -14.35 7.94 12.66
CA PHE A 85 -15.66 8.58 12.73
C PHE A 85 -16.66 7.76 13.54
N ALA A 86 -16.71 6.44 13.33
CA ALA A 86 -17.56 5.55 14.11
C ALA A 86 -17.17 5.50 15.61
N MET A 87 -15.88 5.54 15.93
CA MET A 87 -15.39 5.59 17.32
C MET A 87 -15.82 6.89 18.02
N GLU A 88 -15.72 8.04 17.34
CA GLU A 88 -16.18 9.32 17.88
C GLU A 88 -17.70 9.33 18.13
N LEU A 89 -18.49 8.75 17.23
CA LEU A 89 -19.94 8.58 17.43
C LEU A 89 -20.28 7.61 18.58
N SER A 90 -19.39 6.67 18.89
CA SER A 90 -19.62 5.61 19.88
C SER A 90 -19.23 5.97 21.32
N GLY A 91 -18.60 7.13 21.57
CA GLY A 91 -18.16 7.53 22.91
C GLY A 91 -16.76 8.16 22.97
N GLY A 92 -16.10 8.31 21.82
CA GLY A 92 -14.78 8.95 21.71
C GLY A 92 -13.67 7.93 21.44
N SER A 93 -12.70 8.33 20.61
CA SER A 93 -11.60 7.45 20.17
C SER A 93 -10.71 6.93 21.31
N SER A 94 -10.58 7.66 22.42
CA SER A 94 -9.76 7.26 23.57
C SER A 94 -10.15 5.91 24.17
N MET A 95 -11.44 5.54 24.12
CA MET A 95 -11.94 4.25 24.60
C MET A 95 -11.46 3.06 23.76
N PHE A 96 -11.01 3.34 22.53
CA PHE A 96 -10.61 2.34 21.55
C PHE A 96 -9.10 2.31 21.32
N PHE A 97 -8.28 2.92 22.18
CA PHE A 97 -6.82 2.85 22.10
C PHE A 97 -6.28 1.97 23.23
N ASP A 98 -6.19 0.65 22.98
CA ASP A 98 -5.62 -0.34 23.88
C ASP A 98 -4.35 -0.96 23.28
N VAL A 99 -3.19 -0.49 23.73
CA VAL A 99 -1.88 -0.97 23.25
C VAL A 99 -1.67 -2.47 23.50
N PRO A 100 -2.03 -3.05 24.67
CA PRO A 100 -1.91 -4.48 24.91
C PRO A 100 -2.60 -5.36 23.85
N SER A 101 -3.84 -5.03 23.48
CA SER A 101 -4.62 -5.75 22.46
C SER A 101 -3.92 -5.83 21.09
N LEU A 102 -3.16 -4.80 20.71
CA LEU A 102 -2.34 -4.81 19.48
C LEU A 102 -1.08 -5.68 19.63
N ILE A 103 -0.40 -5.60 20.78
CA ILE A 103 0.85 -6.33 21.04
C ILE A 103 0.62 -7.85 21.13
N ILE A 104 -0.54 -8.31 21.56
CA ILE A 104 -0.82 -9.75 21.68
C ILE A 104 -1.16 -10.42 20.33
N THR A 105 -1.51 -9.65 19.29
CA THR A 105 -1.93 -10.18 17.98
C THR A 105 -0.89 -9.94 16.88
N LEU A 106 -0.38 -8.72 16.76
CA LEU A 106 0.42 -8.32 15.60
C LEU A 106 1.86 -8.88 15.61
N PRO A 107 2.65 -8.79 16.69
CA PRO A 107 4.00 -9.37 16.75
C PRO A 107 4.03 -10.89 16.50
N PRO A 108 3.17 -11.73 17.11
CA PRO A 108 3.16 -13.16 16.78
C PRO A 108 2.75 -13.43 15.33
N ALA A 109 1.81 -12.65 14.77
CA ALA A 109 1.46 -12.73 13.36
C ALA A 109 2.63 -12.38 12.42
N LEU A 110 3.44 -11.39 12.79
CA LEU A 110 4.68 -11.05 12.06
C LEU A 110 5.69 -12.19 12.14
N VAL A 111 5.88 -12.81 13.30
CA VAL A 111 6.75 -13.98 13.46
C VAL A 111 6.27 -15.14 12.59
N PHE A 112 4.96 -15.46 12.57
CA PHE A 112 4.41 -16.49 11.69
C PHE A 112 4.58 -16.15 10.20
N THR A 113 4.43 -14.87 9.85
CA THR A 113 4.70 -14.41 8.49
C THR A 113 6.15 -14.65 8.10
N LEU A 114 7.11 -14.31 8.97
CA LEU A 114 8.52 -14.54 8.73
C LEU A 114 8.92 -16.03 8.78
N ALA A 115 8.17 -16.86 9.51
CA ALA A 115 8.40 -18.31 9.56
C ALA A 115 7.93 -19.03 8.27
N VAL A 116 6.83 -18.56 7.67
CA VAL A 116 6.31 -19.10 6.40
C VAL A 116 7.00 -18.47 5.20
N THR A 117 7.42 -17.21 5.32
CA THR A 117 8.04 -16.45 4.24
C THR A 117 9.50 -16.10 4.56
N SER A 118 10.03 -15.02 4.00
CA SER A 118 11.38 -14.54 4.28
C SER A 118 11.37 -13.00 4.36
N PRO A 119 12.34 -12.37 5.05
CA PRO A 119 12.47 -10.91 5.04
C PRO A 119 12.58 -10.32 3.62
N GLY A 120 13.22 -11.07 2.70
CA GLY A 120 13.30 -10.72 1.29
C GLY A 120 11.92 -10.70 0.62
N ASN A 121 11.08 -11.70 0.89
CA ASN A 121 9.71 -11.76 0.37
C ASN A 121 8.85 -10.63 0.93
N VAL A 122 9.04 -10.24 2.20
CA VAL A 122 8.32 -9.10 2.79
C VAL A 122 8.69 -7.81 2.05
N LYS A 123 9.98 -7.56 1.86
CA LYS A 123 10.44 -6.39 1.08
C LYS A 123 9.88 -6.41 -0.35
N GLN A 124 9.90 -7.57 -1.00
CA GLN A 124 9.33 -7.75 -2.33
C GLN A 124 7.82 -7.48 -2.35
N ALA A 125 7.08 -7.94 -1.35
CA ALA A 125 5.64 -7.75 -1.25
C ALA A 125 5.25 -6.27 -1.17
N PHE A 126 5.94 -5.49 -0.33
CA PHE A 126 5.76 -4.04 -0.27
C PHE A 126 6.21 -3.34 -1.56
N SER A 127 7.28 -3.81 -2.19
CA SER A 127 7.71 -3.27 -3.49
C SER A 127 6.67 -3.52 -4.58
N CYS A 128 6.09 -4.71 -4.68
CA CYS A 128 5.00 -5.01 -5.63
C CYS A 128 3.75 -4.18 -5.32
N LEU A 129 3.44 -4.02 -4.03
CA LEU A 129 2.33 -3.17 -3.59
C LEU A 129 2.55 -1.73 -4.07
N PHE A 130 3.71 -1.11 -3.79
CA PHE A 130 3.93 0.31 -4.07
C PHE A 130 4.47 0.66 -5.45
N SER A 131 5.00 -0.29 -6.22
CA SER A 131 5.41 -0.04 -7.61
C SER A 131 4.27 -0.24 -8.59
N GLY A 132 3.29 -1.10 -8.26
CA GLY A 132 2.26 -1.49 -9.22
C GLY A 132 2.78 -2.39 -10.35
N HIS A 133 3.98 -2.95 -10.20
CA HIS A 133 4.62 -3.79 -11.19
C HIS A 133 4.98 -5.16 -10.61
N VAL A 134 4.85 -6.19 -11.45
CA VAL A 134 5.18 -7.58 -11.15
C VAL A 134 5.76 -8.24 -12.40
N ASP A 135 6.86 -8.99 -12.24
CA ASP A 135 7.60 -9.58 -13.37
C ASP A 135 7.21 -11.04 -13.64
N SER A 136 6.67 -11.74 -12.63
CA SER A 136 6.36 -13.16 -12.73
C SER A 136 5.22 -13.61 -11.83
N LEU A 137 4.51 -14.67 -12.24
CA LEU A 137 3.48 -15.31 -11.40
C LEU A 137 4.04 -15.82 -10.06
N ARG A 138 5.32 -16.23 -10.03
CA ARG A 138 6.01 -16.64 -8.80
C ARG A 138 6.12 -15.48 -7.82
N GLN A 139 6.49 -14.29 -8.29
CA GLN A 139 6.55 -13.07 -7.49
C GLN A 139 5.17 -12.68 -6.97
N VAL A 140 4.13 -12.74 -7.81
CA VAL A 140 2.75 -12.48 -7.40
C VAL A 140 2.34 -13.40 -6.26
N LYS A 141 2.55 -14.71 -6.42
CA LYS A 141 2.19 -15.72 -5.41
C LYS A 141 2.95 -15.50 -4.09
N SER A 142 4.26 -15.26 -4.16
CA SER A 142 5.10 -15.01 -2.99
C SER A 142 4.68 -13.74 -2.24
N SER A 143 4.48 -12.63 -2.97
CA SER A 143 4.09 -11.34 -2.41
C SER A 143 2.68 -11.35 -1.82
N ALA A 144 1.71 -11.97 -2.48
CA ALA A 144 0.36 -12.13 -1.94
C ALA A 144 0.33 -13.05 -0.71
N MET A 145 1.19 -14.07 -0.68
CA MET A 145 1.30 -14.98 0.48
C MET A 145 1.71 -14.24 1.75
N VAL A 146 2.63 -13.25 1.67
CA VAL A 146 3.02 -12.43 2.83
C VAL A 146 1.81 -11.77 3.49
N PHE A 147 0.99 -11.06 2.73
CA PHE A 147 -0.19 -10.38 3.27
C PHE A 147 -1.27 -11.37 3.73
N ASN A 148 -1.46 -12.48 3.01
CA ASN A 148 -2.41 -13.51 3.41
C ASN A 148 -2.03 -14.17 4.74
N VAL A 149 -0.77 -14.53 4.93
CA VAL A 149 -0.28 -15.12 6.19
C VAL A 149 -0.38 -14.11 7.33
N LEU A 150 0.07 -12.87 7.12
CA LEU A 150 -0.01 -11.81 8.13
C LEU A 150 -1.46 -11.56 8.58
N GLY A 151 -2.35 -11.31 7.62
CA GLY A 151 -3.75 -11.01 7.91
C GLY A 151 -4.50 -12.19 8.52
N ASN A 152 -4.33 -13.41 8.00
CA ASN A 152 -5.00 -14.59 8.54
C ASN A 152 -4.49 -14.92 9.94
N SER A 153 -3.18 -14.86 10.16
CA SER A 153 -2.59 -15.11 11.47
C SER A 153 -3.11 -14.10 12.49
N CYS A 154 -3.15 -12.81 12.14
CA CYS A 154 -3.66 -11.77 13.00
C CYS A 154 -5.13 -12.03 13.38
N LEU A 155 -6.00 -12.36 12.42
CA LEU A 155 -7.40 -12.68 12.66
C LEU A 155 -7.58 -13.88 13.60
N TRP A 156 -6.88 -14.99 13.33
CA TRP A 156 -6.98 -16.20 14.14
C TRP A 156 -6.44 -16.00 15.55
N LEU A 157 -5.32 -15.29 15.70
CA LEU A 157 -4.79 -14.89 17.00
C LEU A 157 -5.76 -13.98 17.74
N GLY A 158 -6.37 -13.00 17.06
CA GLY A 158 -7.38 -12.13 17.64
C GLY A 158 -8.56 -12.92 18.19
N ALA A 159 -9.12 -13.83 17.39
CA ALA A 159 -10.21 -14.70 17.83
C ALA A 159 -9.82 -15.57 19.02
N LEU A 160 -8.63 -16.18 19.00
CA LEU A 160 -8.13 -17.01 20.09
C LEU A 160 -7.92 -16.19 21.37
N MET A 161 -7.32 -15.00 21.29
CA MET A 161 -7.08 -14.13 22.43
C MET A 161 -8.39 -13.58 23.03
N THR A 162 -9.39 -13.29 22.21
CA THR A 162 -10.73 -12.92 22.69
C THR A 162 -11.35 -14.07 23.49
N LEU A 163 -11.28 -15.30 22.99
CA LEU A 163 -11.79 -16.47 23.72
C LEU A 163 -11.04 -16.71 25.03
N LEU A 164 -9.71 -16.53 25.06
CA LEU A 164 -8.93 -16.59 26.30
C LEU A 164 -9.35 -15.50 27.29
N GLY A 165 -9.61 -14.28 26.81
CA GLY A 165 -10.16 -13.20 27.62
C GLY A 165 -11.52 -13.57 28.23
N TRP A 166 -12.37 -14.25 27.48
CA TRP A 166 -13.68 -14.71 27.97
C TRP A 166 -13.56 -15.78 29.06
N VAL A 167 -12.65 -16.75 28.89
CA VAL A 167 -12.34 -17.74 29.93
C VAL A 167 -11.82 -17.05 31.18
N ALA A 168 -10.93 -16.07 31.04
CA ALA A 168 -10.40 -15.30 32.17
C ALA A 168 -11.51 -14.53 32.90
N MET A 169 -12.39 -13.84 32.18
CA MET A 169 -13.53 -13.12 32.78
C MET A 169 -14.49 -14.06 33.52
N GLY A 170 -14.77 -15.24 32.96
CA GLY A 170 -15.62 -16.24 33.61
C GLY A 170 -15.09 -16.69 34.97
N SER A 171 -13.76 -16.69 35.16
CA SER A 171 -13.15 -17.03 36.45
C SER A 171 -13.27 -15.93 37.51
N HIS A 172 -13.68 -14.72 37.14
CA HIS A 172 -13.79 -13.53 38.02
C HIS A 172 -15.21 -12.92 37.95
N ILE A 173 -16.23 -13.74 37.70
CA ILE A 173 -17.60 -13.28 37.38
C ILE A 173 -18.29 -12.49 38.51
N GLU A 174 -17.82 -12.65 39.75
CA GLU A 174 -18.39 -11.97 40.93
C GLU A 174 -17.95 -10.49 41.01
N ASP A 175 -16.85 -10.11 40.35
CA ASP A 175 -16.35 -8.73 40.32
C ASP A 175 -16.73 -8.02 39.00
N VAL A 176 -17.92 -7.44 39.00
CA VAL A 176 -18.47 -6.71 37.85
C VAL A 176 -17.65 -5.46 37.51
N ALA A 177 -16.90 -4.89 38.46
CA ALA A 177 -16.10 -3.70 38.21
C ALA A 177 -14.93 -3.98 37.25
N VAL A 178 -14.35 -5.18 37.33
CA VAL A 178 -13.24 -5.62 36.47
C VAL A 178 -13.75 -6.18 35.14
N PHE A 179 -15.00 -6.64 35.09
CA PHE A 179 -15.60 -7.23 33.90
C PHE A 179 -15.60 -6.28 32.69
N GLY A 180 -16.04 -5.03 32.87
CA GLY A 180 -16.15 -4.05 31.78
C GLY A 180 -14.82 -3.80 31.03
N PRO A 181 -13.74 -3.43 31.74
CA PRO A 181 -12.42 -3.28 31.14
C PRO A 181 -11.89 -4.56 30.47
N ALA A 182 -12.06 -5.73 31.10
CA ALA A 182 -11.60 -7.00 30.52
C ALA A 182 -12.38 -7.36 29.24
N PHE A 183 -13.67 -7.09 29.22
CA PHE A 183 -14.51 -7.27 28.03
C PHE A 183 -14.03 -6.35 26.90
N ALA A 184 -13.79 -5.08 27.19
CA ALA A 184 -13.29 -4.12 26.22
C ALA A 184 -11.96 -4.57 25.59
N VAL A 185 -10.97 -4.98 26.39
CA VAL A 185 -9.69 -5.51 25.88
C VAL A 185 -9.91 -6.73 24.97
N SER A 186 -10.78 -7.67 25.39
CA SER A 186 -11.06 -8.87 24.59
C SER A 186 -11.69 -8.55 23.24
N VAL A 187 -12.62 -7.58 23.18
CA VAL A 187 -13.30 -7.18 21.94
C VAL A 187 -12.39 -6.33 21.06
N LEU A 188 -11.64 -5.38 21.64
CA LEU A 188 -10.67 -4.55 20.92
C LEU A 188 -9.59 -5.40 20.26
N THR A 189 -9.16 -6.47 20.92
CA THR A 189 -8.21 -7.45 20.35
C THR A 189 -8.72 -8.04 19.03
N LEU A 190 -9.99 -8.47 18.98
CA LEU A 190 -10.61 -8.96 17.74
C LEU A 190 -10.79 -7.84 16.71
N LEU A 191 -11.24 -6.66 17.15
CA LEU A 191 -11.47 -5.51 16.29
C LEU A 191 -10.20 -5.11 15.52
N TYR A 192 -9.08 -4.99 16.22
CA TYR A 192 -7.80 -4.65 15.61
C TYR A 192 -7.31 -5.74 14.66
N ALA A 193 -7.45 -7.01 15.05
CA ALA A 193 -7.10 -8.14 14.21
C ALA A 193 -7.89 -8.16 12.90
N MET A 194 -9.20 -7.88 12.95
CA MET A 194 -10.06 -7.72 11.78
C MET A 194 -9.62 -6.54 10.91
N GLY A 195 -9.29 -5.40 11.51
CA GLY A 195 -8.77 -4.22 10.78
C GLY A 195 -7.49 -4.53 10.00
N VAL A 196 -6.51 -5.17 10.66
CA VAL A 196 -5.26 -5.60 10.01
C VAL A 196 -5.55 -6.61 8.89
N LYS A 197 -6.42 -7.59 9.13
CA LYS A 197 -6.82 -8.59 8.13
C LYS A 197 -7.43 -7.94 6.90
N LEU A 198 -8.31 -6.95 7.07
CA LEU A 198 -8.95 -6.24 5.96
C LEU A 198 -7.93 -5.51 5.09
N VAL A 199 -7.02 -4.75 5.70
CA VAL A 199 -5.96 -4.04 4.95
C VAL A 199 -5.05 -5.04 4.21
N CYS A 200 -4.64 -6.11 4.88
CA CYS A 200 -3.83 -7.16 4.26
C CYS A 200 -4.56 -7.87 3.12
N TYR A 201 -5.86 -8.13 3.27
CA TYR A 201 -6.67 -8.75 2.23
C TYR A 201 -6.71 -7.89 0.97
N VAL A 202 -7.00 -6.59 1.10
CA VAL A 202 -7.03 -5.66 -0.04
C VAL A 202 -5.64 -5.57 -0.70
N ALA A 203 -4.56 -5.53 0.08
CA ALA A 203 -3.20 -5.53 -0.45
C ALA A 203 -2.88 -6.81 -1.25
N ALA A 204 -3.26 -7.98 -0.73
CA ALA A 204 -3.07 -9.26 -1.41
C ALA A 204 -3.87 -9.33 -2.72
N GLN A 205 -5.15 -8.96 -2.70
CA GLN A 205 -6.01 -8.96 -3.89
C GLN A 205 -5.48 -8.01 -4.97
N ARG A 206 -4.97 -6.85 -4.57
CA ARG A 206 -4.33 -5.92 -5.51
C ARG A 206 -3.12 -6.55 -6.22
N ILE A 207 -2.25 -7.23 -5.48
CA ILE A 207 -1.07 -7.89 -6.07
C ILE A 207 -1.49 -9.02 -7.01
N ILE A 208 -2.51 -9.80 -6.64
CA ILE A 208 -3.08 -10.84 -7.50
C ILE A 208 -3.63 -10.25 -8.80
N TYR A 209 -4.35 -9.13 -8.71
CA TYR A 209 -4.89 -8.43 -9.87
C TYR A 209 -3.78 -7.97 -10.84
N LEU A 210 -2.67 -7.42 -10.33
CA LEU A 210 -1.52 -7.04 -11.17
C LEU A 210 -0.93 -8.23 -11.95
N GLY A 211 -1.04 -9.44 -11.40
CA GLY A 211 -0.55 -10.66 -12.05
C GLY A 211 -1.44 -11.21 -13.15
N GLN A 212 -2.67 -10.70 -13.34
CA GLN A 212 -3.59 -11.24 -14.35
C GLN A 212 -3.04 -11.09 -15.77
N GLY A 213 -2.33 -10.00 -16.07
CA GLY A 213 -1.67 -9.79 -17.37
C GLY A 213 -0.46 -10.70 -17.63
N LEU A 214 -0.02 -11.48 -16.66
CA LEU A 214 1.07 -12.46 -16.79
C LEU A 214 0.56 -13.89 -17.00
N SER A 215 -0.76 -14.11 -16.87
CA SER A 215 -1.33 -15.43 -17.16
C SER A 215 -1.30 -15.63 -18.68
N PRO A 216 -0.80 -16.77 -19.20
CA PRO A 216 -1.03 -17.10 -20.60
C PRO A 216 -2.55 -17.10 -20.82
N ASP A 217 -3.01 -16.44 -21.88
CA ASP A 217 -4.42 -16.44 -22.26
C ASP A 217 -4.92 -17.89 -22.26
N PRO A 218 -6.09 -18.18 -21.66
CA PRO A 218 -6.75 -19.44 -21.88
C PRO A 218 -7.38 -19.38 -23.27
N ASP A 219 -6.60 -19.68 -24.30
CA ASP A 219 -7.15 -20.17 -25.57
C ASP A 219 -7.85 -21.52 -25.36
#